data_AF-A0A0M2EXL5-F1
#
_entry.id   AF-A0A0M2EXL5-F1
#
_cell.length_a   1.000
_cell.length_b   1.000
_cell.length_c   1.000
_cell.angle_alpha   90.00
_cell.angle_beta   90.00
_cell.angle_gamma   90.00
#
_symmetry.space_group_name_H-M   'P 1'
#
loop_
_entity.id
_entity.type
_entity.pdbx_description
1 polymer ?
#
loop_
_entity_poly.entity_id
_entity_poly.type
_entity_poly.pdbx_seq_one_letter_code
_entity_poly.pdbx_strand_id
1 'polypeptide(L)'
;MAIYNTASDAANTAVRAFLTKVGEFYLGTPFNTGAGKGKATWQSIRDVYFGGKCAYCGVKSESLQIEHVLMFNRTEYGLHHPGNIVPCCKSCNNRSKNKDREYLTWEEHLKTICEFKQEIELFDVRKQRILDNFSRFNYPGLNDKERHAIRVIANSLYDNIKAESEKSLTLYKKLDEAFVK
;
A
#
# COMPACT_ATOMS: atom_id res chain seq x y z
N MET A 1 9.70 -11.75 -5.68
CA MET A 1 10.76 -10.85 -6.20
C MET A 1 10.40 -10.48 -7.62
N ALA A 2 10.75 -9.27 -8.07
CA ALA A 2 10.57 -8.91 -9.47
C ALA A 2 11.44 -9.84 -10.34
N ILE A 3 10.88 -10.32 -11.45
CA ILE A 3 11.59 -11.21 -12.39
C ILE A 3 12.65 -10.41 -13.18
N TYR A 4 12.42 -9.11 -13.35
CA TYR A 4 13.33 -8.13 -13.92
C TYR A 4 13.36 -6.91 -13.01
N ASN A 5 14.54 -6.55 -12.49
CA ASN A 5 14.70 -5.44 -11.54
C ASN A 5 15.16 -4.18 -12.29
N THR A 6 14.42 -3.10 -12.12
CA THR A 6 14.75 -1.78 -12.67
C THR A 6 15.11 -0.78 -11.56
N ALA A 7 15.74 0.34 -11.93
CA ALA A 7 15.95 1.46 -11.01
C ALA A 7 14.62 1.97 -10.41
N SER A 8 13.53 1.92 -11.19
CA SER A 8 12.17 2.25 -10.71
C SER A 8 11.68 1.27 -9.65
N ASP A 9 12.03 -0.02 -9.72
CA ASP A 9 11.65 -1.02 -8.71
C ASP A 9 12.38 -0.78 -7.38
N ALA A 10 13.67 -0.46 -7.45
CA ALA A 10 14.45 -0.06 -6.28
C ALA A 10 13.90 1.22 -5.65
N ALA A 11 13.61 2.24 -6.46
CA ALA A 11 13.03 3.50 -6.02
C ALA A 11 11.64 3.32 -5.38
N ASN A 12 10.75 2.51 -5.98
CA ASN A 12 9.45 2.17 -5.38
C ASN A 12 9.60 1.41 -4.05
N THR A 13 10.60 0.54 -3.94
CA THR A 13 10.89 -0.18 -2.70
C THR A 13 11.37 0.76 -1.61
N ALA A 14 12.22 1.74 -1.95
CA ALA A 14 12.66 2.78 -1.04
C ALA A 14 11.49 3.66 -0.54
N VAL A 15 10.57 4.05 -1.43
CA VAL A 15 9.34 4.78 -1.06
C VAL A 15 8.50 3.96 -0.08
N ARG A 16 8.30 2.67 -0.35
CA ARG A 16 7.56 1.77 0.55
C ARG A 16 8.24 1.63 1.91
N ALA A 17 9.56 1.51 1.95
CA ALA A 17 10.32 1.47 3.21
C ALA A 17 10.11 2.77 4.01
N PHE A 18 10.14 3.93 3.34
CA PHE A 18 9.85 5.22 3.96
C PHE A 18 8.41 5.29 4.52
N LEU A 19 7.40 4.96 3.71
CA LEU A 19 5.99 4.96 4.13
C LEU A 19 5.71 3.95 5.26
N THR A 20 6.50 2.88 5.36
CA THR A 20 6.48 1.96 6.51
C THR A 20 6.98 2.66 7.75
N LYS A 21 8.13 3.34 7.68
CA LYS A 21 8.71 4.06 8.83
C LYS A 21 7.81 5.18 9.32
N VAL A 22 7.16 5.91 8.41
CA VAL A 22 6.16 6.92 8.78
C VAL A 22 4.94 6.27 9.45
N GLY A 23 4.45 5.13 8.93
CA GLY A 23 3.39 4.36 9.59
C GLY A 23 3.76 3.90 11.00
N GLU A 24 4.96 3.34 11.19
CA GLU A 24 5.49 2.91 12.48
C GLU A 24 5.68 4.08 13.46
N PHE A 25 6.07 5.25 12.95
CA PHE A 25 6.17 6.47 13.75
C PHE A 25 4.82 6.86 14.37
N TYR A 26 3.75 6.89 13.58
CA TYR A 26 2.40 7.19 14.10
C TYR A 26 1.83 6.07 14.96
N LEU A 27 2.18 4.81 14.68
CA LEU A 27 1.74 3.66 15.47
C LEU A 27 2.48 3.58 16.83
N GLY A 28 3.68 4.14 16.93
CA GLY A 28 4.54 4.06 18.12
C GLY A 28 5.26 2.72 18.31
N THR A 29 5.17 1.80 17.35
CA THR A 29 5.83 0.48 17.39
C THR A 29 6.10 -0.04 15.98
N PRO A 30 7.11 -0.91 15.78
CA PRO A 30 7.30 -1.60 14.51
C PRO A 30 6.08 -2.42 14.11
N PHE A 31 5.79 -2.45 12.80
CA PHE A 31 4.64 -3.17 12.23
C PHE A 31 5.07 -4.11 11.11
N ASN A 32 5.45 -5.33 11.50
CA ASN A 32 5.82 -6.39 10.57
C ASN A 32 4.71 -7.45 10.52
N THR A 33 4.01 -7.55 9.40
CA THR A 33 2.90 -8.51 9.22
C THR A 33 3.37 -9.95 9.01
N GLY A 34 4.66 -10.18 8.77
CA GLY A 34 5.26 -11.49 8.59
C GLY A 34 5.72 -12.18 9.89
N ALA A 35 5.91 -11.43 10.98
CA ALA A 35 6.43 -11.96 12.25
C ALA A 35 5.94 -11.22 13.50
N GLY A 36 6.08 -11.85 14.66
CA GLY A 36 5.86 -11.23 15.97
C GLY A 36 4.46 -10.63 16.16
N LYS A 37 4.39 -9.52 16.89
CA LYS A 37 3.12 -8.84 17.23
C LYS A 37 2.38 -8.34 15.98
N GLY A 38 3.08 -7.83 14.97
CA GLY A 38 2.45 -7.32 13.74
C GLY A 38 1.72 -8.43 12.96
N LYS A 39 2.28 -9.65 12.91
CA LYS A 39 1.58 -10.82 12.35
C LYS A 39 0.30 -11.15 13.14
N ALA A 40 0.37 -11.15 14.47
CA ALA A 40 -0.80 -11.39 15.31
C ALA A 40 -1.89 -10.31 15.10
N THR A 41 -1.49 -9.04 14.99
CA THR A 41 -2.39 -7.93 14.65
C THR A 41 -3.05 -8.15 13.29
N TRP A 42 -2.29 -8.51 12.26
CA TRP A 42 -2.85 -8.84 10.94
C TRP A 42 -3.86 -9.99 11.00
N GLN A 43 -3.53 -11.08 11.70
CA GLN A 43 -4.44 -12.21 11.89
C GLN A 43 -5.73 -11.78 12.60
N SER A 44 -5.65 -10.93 13.62
CA SER A 44 -6.83 -10.36 14.29
C SER A 44 -7.67 -9.50 13.35
N ILE A 45 -7.05 -8.68 12.49
CA ILE A 45 -7.77 -7.91 11.46
C ILE A 45 -8.54 -8.85 10.55
N ARG A 46 -7.83 -9.81 9.94
CA ARG A 46 -8.42 -10.73 8.97
C ARG A 46 -9.51 -11.60 9.58
N ASP A 47 -9.21 -12.29 10.68
CA ASP A 47 -10.02 -13.40 11.18
C ASP A 47 -11.10 -12.94 12.17
N VAL A 48 -10.80 -11.94 13.00
CA VAL A 48 -11.73 -11.47 14.05
C VAL A 48 -12.55 -10.29 13.56
N TYR A 49 -11.90 -9.19 13.12
CA TYR A 49 -12.63 -7.96 12.79
C TYR A 49 -13.38 -8.06 11.45
N PHE A 50 -12.80 -8.76 10.48
CA PHE A 50 -13.44 -9.01 9.18
C PHE A 50 -14.06 -10.41 9.06
N GLY A 51 -13.86 -11.30 10.04
CA GLY A 51 -14.49 -12.63 10.07
C GLY A 51 -13.98 -13.60 9.00
N GLY A 52 -12.73 -13.42 8.55
CA GLY A 52 -12.16 -14.17 7.43
C GLY A 52 -12.83 -13.86 6.09
N LYS A 53 -13.43 -12.67 5.94
CA LYS A 53 -14.11 -12.21 4.72
C LYS A 53 -13.34 -11.08 4.05
N CYS A 54 -13.41 -11.02 2.73
CA CYS A 54 -12.92 -9.89 1.96
C CYS A 54 -13.65 -8.61 2.36
N ALA A 55 -12.90 -7.52 2.58
CA ALA A 55 -13.43 -6.21 2.94
C ALA A 55 -14.33 -5.61 1.86
N TYR A 56 -14.10 -5.96 0.59
CA TYR A 56 -14.86 -5.43 -0.54
C TYR A 56 -16.07 -6.30 -0.90
N CYS A 57 -15.87 -7.57 -1.22
CA CYS A 57 -16.97 -8.42 -1.71
C CYS A 57 -17.68 -9.22 -0.63
N GLY A 58 -17.22 -9.16 0.63
CA GLY A 58 -17.80 -9.87 1.78
C GLY A 58 -17.66 -11.40 1.76
N VAL A 59 -17.01 -11.97 0.74
CA VAL A 59 -16.86 -13.43 0.58
C VAL A 59 -15.78 -13.97 1.54
N LYS A 60 -16.11 -15.07 2.23
CA LYS A 60 -15.15 -15.78 3.10
C LYS A 60 -14.12 -16.51 2.23
N SER A 61 -12.84 -16.42 2.60
CA SER A 61 -11.76 -17.08 1.86
C SER A 61 -10.59 -17.41 2.76
N GLU A 62 -9.94 -18.54 2.51
CA GLU A 62 -8.72 -18.95 3.21
C GLU A 62 -7.46 -18.27 2.65
N SER A 63 -7.54 -17.69 1.45
CA SER A 63 -6.42 -17.08 0.72
C SER A 63 -6.52 -15.54 0.65
N LEU A 64 -7.04 -14.92 1.70
CA LEU A 64 -7.11 -13.46 1.82
C LEU A 64 -5.71 -12.83 1.90
N GLN A 65 -5.50 -11.84 1.05
CA GLN A 65 -4.28 -11.04 0.97
C GLN A 65 -4.41 -9.77 1.81
N ILE A 66 -3.27 -9.17 2.14
CA ILE A 66 -3.22 -7.81 2.68
C ILE A 66 -3.44 -6.85 1.52
N GLU A 67 -4.48 -6.02 1.62
CA GLU A 67 -4.63 -4.82 0.81
C GLU A 67 -4.42 -3.58 1.68
N HIS A 68 -3.71 -2.59 1.15
CA HIS A 68 -3.69 -1.24 1.71
C HIS A 68 -4.84 -0.42 1.13
N VAL A 69 -5.72 0.08 1.99
CA VAL A 69 -6.93 0.81 1.59
C VAL A 69 -6.57 2.11 0.87
N LEU A 70 -5.73 2.93 1.50
CA LEU A 70 -4.95 3.97 0.83
C LEU A 70 -3.68 3.32 0.27
N MET A 71 -3.44 3.47 -1.03
CA MET A 71 -2.37 2.74 -1.70
C MET A 71 -1.00 3.05 -1.14
N PHE A 72 -0.26 1.98 -0.87
CA PHE A 72 1.12 2.01 -0.39
C PHE A 72 2.11 2.22 -1.55
N ASN A 73 2.03 3.40 -2.16
CA ASN A 73 2.78 3.79 -3.33
C ASN A 73 3.05 5.30 -3.36
N ARG A 74 3.70 5.76 -4.44
CA ARG A 74 4.04 7.17 -4.67
C ARG A 74 2.89 8.05 -5.19
N THR A 75 1.65 7.56 -5.26
CA THR A 75 0.51 8.35 -5.74
C THR A 75 -0.43 8.71 -4.61
N GLU A 76 -0.76 7.75 -3.75
CA GLU A 76 -1.63 8.00 -2.58
C GLU A 76 -0.85 8.15 -1.27
N TYR A 77 0.41 7.69 -1.21
CA TYR A 77 1.26 7.77 -0.02
C TYR A 77 0.62 7.15 1.23
N GLY A 78 -0.23 6.13 1.05
CA GLY A 78 -0.84 5.40 2.16
C GLY A 78 0.21 4.71 2.99
N LEU A 79 0.07 4.76 4.32
CA LEU A 79 1.08 4.24 5.23
C LEU A 79 0.91 2.72 5.44
N HIS A 80 2.02 2.00 5.66
CA HIS A 80 1.92 0.62 6.14
C HIS A 80 1.60 0.64 7.63
N HIS A 81 0.32 0.51 7.94
CA HIS A 81 -0.23 0.69 9.28
C HIS A 81 -1.44 -0.25 9.45
N PRO A 82 -1.68 -0.83 10.64
CA PRO A 82 -2.79 -1.76 10.86
C PRO A 82 -4.17 -1.19 10.47
N GLY A 83 -4.40 0.10 10.74
CA GLY A 83 -5.64 0.78 10.34
C GLY A 83 -5.84 0.95 8.84
N ASN A 84 -4.76 0.93 8.04
CA ASN A 84 -4.82 1.07 6.58
C ASN A 84 -4.75 -0.27 5.85
N ILE A 85 -4.70 -1.40 6.55
CA ILE A 85 -4.71 -2.72 5.92
C ILE A 85 -6.00 -3.48 6.20
N VAL A 86 -6.48 -4.18 5.18
CA VAL A 86 -7.71 -5.00 5.24
C VAL A 86 -7.51 -6.32 4.48
N PRO A 87 -8.29 -7.36 4.80
CA PRO A 87 -8.31 -8.59 4.00
C PRO A 87 -8.99 -8.37 2.66
N CYS A 88 -8.33 -8.78 1.59
CA CYS A 88 -8.87 -8.72 0.25
C CYS A 88 -8.66 -10.05 -0.49
N CYS A 89 -9.68 -10.53 -1.20
CA CYS A 89 -9.53 -11.69 -2.08
C CYS A 89 -8.82 -11.29 -3.37
N LYS A 90 -8.17 -12.26 -4.03
CA LYS A 90 -7.40 -12.00 -5.27
C LYS A 90 -8.20 -11.28 -6.36
N SER A 91 -9.50 -11.56 -6.50
CA SER A 91 -10.37 -10.92 -7.49
C SER A 91 -10.69 -9.46 -7.20
N CYS A 92 -10.69 -9.05 -5.93
CA CYS A 92 -10.91 -7.67 -5.52
C CYS A 92 -9.61 -6.90 -5.36
N ASN A 93 -8.48 -7.58 -5.10
CA ASN A 93 -7.17 -6.94 -4.92
C ASN A 93 -6.55 -6.38 -6.21
N ASN A 94 -7.38 -6.14 -7.23
CA ASN A 94 -7.00 -5.45 -8.45
C ASN A 94 -7.86 -4.19 -8.56
N ARG A 95 -7.32 -3.07 -8.09
CA ARG A 95 -8.09 -1.84 -8.03
C ARG A 95 -8.49 -1.39 -9.43
N SER A 96 -9.79 -1.12 -9.59
CA SER A 96 -10.39 -0.60 -10.81
C SER A 96 -9.72 0.70 -11.24
N LYS A 97 -9.74 0.96 -12.55
CA LYS A 97 -9.23 2.19 -13.14
C LYS A 97 -10.35 2.96 -13.84
N ASN A 98 -10.24 4.28 -13.85
CA ASN A 98 -11.11 5.15 -14.63
C ASN A 98 -10.73 5.10 -16.14
N LYS A 99 -11.44 5.90 -16.95
CA LYS A 99 -11.21 6.00 -18.40
C LYS A 99 -9.81 6.52 -18.74
N ASP A 100 -9.24 7.35 -17.87
CA ASP A 100 -7.90 7.92 -17.99
C ASP A 100 -6.79 6.98 -17.49
N ARG A 101 -7.14 5.74 -17.13
CA ARG A 101 -6.26 4.68 -16.60
C ARG A 101 -5.65 5.01 -15.23
N GLU A 102 -6.21 5.98 -14.53
CA GLU A 102 -5.89 6.26 -13.14
C GLU A 102 -6.65 5.30 -12.24
N TYR A 103 -6.05 4.93 -11.12
CA TYR A 103 -6.73 4.08 -10.16
C TYR A 103 -7.86 4.85 -9.49
N LEU A 104 -9.00 4.17 -9.31
CA LEU A 104 -10.09 4.68 -8.50
C LEU A 104 -9.67 4.81 -7.04
N THR A 105 -10.36 5.65 -6.28
CA THR A 105 -10.29 5.62 -4.82
C THR A 105 -10.81 4.27 -4.30
N TRP A 106 -10.48 3.92 -3.06
CA TRP A 106 -10.97 2.67 -2.47
C TRP A 106 -12.50 2.65 -2.33
N GLU A 107 -13.13 3.82 -2.12
CA GLU A 107 -14.59 3.95 -2.02
C GLU A 107 -15.26 3.73 -3.38
N GLU A 108 -14.73 4.36 -4.44
CA GLU A 108 -15.22 4.14 -5.80
C GLU A 108 -15.01 2.68 -6.24
N HIS A 109 -13.85 2.10 -5.90
CA HIS A 109 -13.57 0.70 -6.16
C HIS A 109 -14.56 -0.23 -5.42
N LEU A 110 -14.81 0.03 -4.13
CA LEU A 110 -15.81 -0.70 -3.36
C LEU A 110 -17.19 -0.60 -4.00
N LYS A 111 -17.59 0.59 -4.44
CA LYS A 111 -18.85 0.82 -5.13
C LYS A 111 -18.94 -0.01 -6.41
N THR A 112 -17.90 0.01 -7.25
CA THR A 112 -17.82 -0.82 -8.46
C THR A 112 -17.95 -2.31 -8.16
N ILE A 113 -17.31 -2.79 -7.09
CA ILE A 113 -17.42 -4.21 -6.68
C ILE A 113 -18.85 -4.54 -6.23
N CYS A 114 -19.50 -3.68 -5.45
CA CYS A 114 -20.88 -3.88 -5.02
C CYS A 114 -21.85 -3.86 -6.21
N GLU A 115 -21.69 -2.92 -7.16
CA GLU A 115 -22.49 -2.86 -8.39
C GLU A 115 -22.32 -4.13 -9.23
N PHE A 116 -21.07 -4.56 -9.46
CA PHE A 116 -20.76 -5.77 -10.23
C PHE A 116 -21.39 -7.03 -9.62
N LYS A 117 -21.43 -7.12 -8.29
CA LYS A 117 -22.02 -8.27 -7.59
C LYS A 117 -23.52 -8.13 -7.34
N GLN A 118 -24.15 -7.02 -7.76
CA GLN A 118 -25.56 -6.71 -7.49
C GLN A 118 -25.87 -6.64 -5.99
N GLU A 119 -24.94 -6.08 -5.20
CA GLU A 119 -24.96 -5.97 -3.74
C GLU A 119 -24.79 -4.49 -3.31
N ILE A 120 -25.39 -3.54 -4.04
CA ILE A 120 -25.20 -2.09 -3.82
C ILE A 120 -25.71 -1.65 -2.44
N GLU A 121 -26.74 -2.31 -1.94
CA GLU A 121 -27.29 -2.13 -0.59
C GLU A 121 -26.30 -2.48 0.52
N LEU A 122 -25.27 -3.29 0.23
CA LEU A 122 -24.20 -3.62 1.18
C LEU A 122 -23.05 -2.61 1.16
N PHE A 123 -23.06 -1.62 0.27
CA PHE A 123 -21.99 -0.62 0.12
C PHE A 123 -21.70 0.09 1.44
N ASP A 124 -22.71 0.68 2.08
CA ASP A 124 -22.51 1.46 3.30
C ASP A 124 -22.00 0.61 4.46
N VAL A 125 -22.52 -0.61 4.62
CA VAL A 125 -22.07 -1.53 5.67
C VAL A 125 -20.61 -1.96 5.46
N ARG A 126 -20.21 -2.20 4.20
CA ARG A 126 -18.82 -2.56 3.86
C ARG A 126 -17.88 -1.38 4.02
N LYS A 127 -18.31 -0.19 3.57
CA LYS A 127 -17.59 1.08 3.75
C LYS A 127 -17.37 1.34 5.24
N GLN A 128 -18.41 1.23 6.06
CA GLN A 128 -18.31 1.45 7.49
C GLN A 128 -17.33 0.48 8.15
N ARG A 129 -17.34 -0.81 7.78
CA ARG A 129 -16.36 -1.78 8.29
C ARG A 129 -14.91 -1.39 8.00
N ILE A 130 -14.63 -0.81 6.83
CA ILE A 130 -13.30 -0.31 6.48
C ILE A 130 -12.95 0.94 7.33
N LEU A 131 -13.89 1.88 7.48
CA LEU A 131 -13.73 3.07 8.32
C LEU A 131 -13.54 2.73 9.81
N ASP A 132 -14.24 1.72 10.30
CA ASP A 132 -14.08 1.19 11.65
C ASP A 132 -12.68 0.63 11.87
N ASN A 133 -12.05 0.04 10.84
CA ASN A 133 -10.67 -0.44 10.93
C ASN A 133 -9.66 0.71 11.02
N PHE A 134 -9.84 1.78 10.23
CA PHE A 134 -9.03 3.00 10.38
C PHE A 134 -9.10 3.53 11.80
N SER A 135 -10.31 3.65 12.34
CA SER A 135 -10.58 4.19 13.68
C SER A 135 -10.04 3.27 14.78
N ARG A 136 -10.26 1.96 14.67
CA ARG A 136 -9.84 0.94 15.65
C ARG A 136 -8.35 0.97 15.95
N PHE A 137 -7.55 1.27 14.93
CA PHE A 137 -6.10 1.29 15.05
C PHE A 137 -5.53 2.71 15.11
N ASN A 138 -6.37 3.74 15.21
CA ASN A 138 -5.96 5.14 15.23
C ASN A 138 -5.07 5.51 14.03
N TYR A 139 -5.48 5.13 12.81
CA TYR A 139 -4.76 5.57 11.62
C TYR A 139 -4.68 7.11 11.59
N PRO A 140 -3.50 7.70 11.31
CA PRO A 140 -3.30 9.13 11.50
C PRO A 140 -4.19 9.95 10.56
N GLY A 141 -4.97 10.86 11.15
CA GLY A 141 -5.73 11.89 10.45
C GLY A 141 -4.82 13.02 9.97
N LEU A 142 -3.94 12.72 9.01
CA LEU A 142 -2.95 13.67 8.50
C LEU A 142 -3.64 14.93 7.98
N ASN A 143 -3.08 16.10 8.25
CA ASN A 143 -3.53 17.35 7.62
C ASN A 143 -2.88 17.56 6.24
N ASP A 144 -3.30 18.59 5.51
CA ASP A 144 -2.79 18.87 4.16
C ASP A 144 -1.28 19.11 4.12
N LYS A 145 -0.72 19.76 5.15
CA LYS A 145 0.72 20.04 5.22
C LYS A 145 1.51 18.76 5.46
N GLU A 146 1.03 17.89 6.34
CA GLU A 146 1.66 16.59 6.61
C GLU A 146 1.60 15.67 5.39
N ARG A 147 0.43 15.57 4.73
CA ARG A 147 0.31 14.85 3.45
C ARG A 147 1.26 15.41 2.40
N HIS A 148 1.33 16.73 2.28
CA HIS A 148 2.22 17.39 1.34
C HIS A 148 3.69 17.10 1.64
N ALA A 149 4.09 17.11 2.92
CA ALA A 149 5.46 16.79 3.33
C ALA A 149 5.84 15.34 2.95
N ILE A 150 4.98 14.37 3.27
CA ILE A 150 5.20 12.96 2.88
C ILE A 150 5.33 12.84 1.37
N ARG A 151 4.46 13.51 0.61
CA ARG A 151 4.51 13.55 -0.86
C ARG A 151 5.84 14.07 -1.37
N VAL A 152 6.30 15.22 -0.86
CA VAL A 152 7.57 15.83 -1.31
C VAL A 152 8.75 14.90 -1.02
N ILE A 153 8.81 14.33 0.19
CA ILE A 153 9.88 13.42 0.58
C ILE A 153 9.85 12.13 -0.24
N ALA A 154 8.68 11.51 -0.44
CA ALA A 154 8.54 10.28 -1.21
C ALA A 154 8.96 10.46 -2.68
N ASN A 155 8.58 11.57 -3.31
CA ASN A 155 9.00 11.86 -4.69
C ASN A 155 10.50 12.16 -4.76
N SER A 156 11.04 12.97 -3.85
CA SER A 156 12.49 13.23 -3.79
C SER A 156 13.29 11.95 -3.60
N LEU A 157 12.86 11.05 -2.70
CA LEU A 157 13.50 9.75 -2.48
C LEU A 157 13.45 8.88 -3.74
N TYR A 158 12.31 8.84 -4.42
CA TYR A 158 12.16 8.09 -5.67
C TYR A 158 13.15 8.56 -6.73
N ASP A 159 13.19 9.87 -6.98
CA ASP A 159 14.06 10.46 -8.01
C ASP A 159 15.54 10.28 -7.68
N ASN A 160 15.92 10.46 -6.41
CA ASN A 160 17.29 10.29 -5.96
C ASN A 160 17.79 8.86 -6.14
N ILE A 161 17.01 7.85 -5.74
CA ILE A 161 17.41 6.43 -5.90
C ILE A 161 17.51 6.04 -7.37
N LYS A 162 16.61 6.55 -8.20
CA LYS A 162 16.67 6.32 -9.65
C LYS A 162 17.93 6.93 -10.26
N ALA A 163 18.22 8.20 -9.94
CA ALA A 163 19.40 8.90 -10.43
C ALA A 163 20.71 8.22 -9.94
N GLU A 164 20.73 7.72 -8.71
CA GLU A 164 21.90 7.03 -8.16
C GLU A 164 22.22 5.73 -8.89
N SER A 165 21.17 5.01 -9.33
CA SER A 165 21.34 3.81 -10.15
C SER A 165 21.98 4.14 -11.52
N GLU A 166 21.56 5.24 -12.15
CA GLU A 166 22.13 5.69 -13.43
C GLU A 166 23.59 6.14 -13.26
N LYS A 167 23.89 6.92 -12.22
CA LYS A 167 25.26 7.35 -11.89
C LYS A 167 26.19 6.16 -11.64
N SER A 168 25.71 5.14 -10.92
CA SER A 168 26.49 3.93 -10.63
C SER A 168 26.90 3.21 -11.92
N LEU A 169 25.98 3.08 -12.89
CA LEU A 169 26.30 2.50 -14.20
C LEU A 169 27.28 3.37 -14.99
N THR A 170 27.10 4.70 -14.98
CA THR A 170 28.03 5.62 -15.64
C THR A 170 29.44 5.52 -15.06
N LEU A 171 29.56 5.42 -13.74
CA LEU A 171 30.85 5.23 -13.06
C LEU A 171 31.49 3.90 -13.46
N TYR A 172 30.71 2.81 -13.45
CA TYR A 172 31.21 1.50 -13.87
C TYR A 172 31.77 1.53 -15.30
N LYS A 173 31.05 2.12 -16.25
CA LYS A 173 31.51 2.26 -17.65
C LYS A 173 32.84 3.01 -17.76
N LYS A 174 33.00 4.10 -17.01
CA LYS A 174 34.25 4.87 -16.99
C LYS A 174 35.43 4.07 -16.42
N LEU A 175 35.18 3.26 -15.40
CA LEU A 175 36.20 2.39 -14.81
C LEU A 175 36.57 1.24 -15.75
N ASP A 176 35.58 0.63 -16.42
CA ASP A 176 35.79 -0.42 -17.41
C ASP A 176 36.69 0.04 -18.56
N GLU A 177 36.42 1.23 -19.12
CA GLU A 177 37.28 1.86 -20.13
C GLU A 177 38.72 2.10 -19.63
N ALA A 178 38.91 2.34 -18.34
CA ALA A 178 40.22 2.54 -17.73
C ALA A 178 40.97 1.23 -17.48
N PHE A 179 40.27 0.10 -17.25
CA PHE A 179 40.86 -1.21 -17.02
C PHE A 179 41.32 -1.93 -18.30
N VAL A 180 40.74 -1.58 -19.45
CA VAL A 180 41.06 -2.19 -20.75
C VAL A 180 42.30 -1.54 -21.41
N LYS A 181 42.88 -0.50 -20.80
CA LYS A 181 44.17 0.09 -21.18
C LYS A 181 45.31 -0.52 -20.37
#